data_AF-A0A536YSR0-F1
#
_entry.id   AF-A0A536YSR0-F1
#
_cell.length_a   1.000
_cell.length_b   1.000
_cell.length_c   1.000
_cell.angle_alpha   90.00
_cell.angle_beta   90.00
_cell.angle_gamma   90.00
#
_symmetry.space_group_name_H-M   'P 1'
#
loop_
_entity.id
_entity.type
_entity.pdbx_description
1 polymer ?
#
loop_
_entity_poly.entity_id
_entity_poly.type
_entity_poly.pdbx_seq_one_letter_code
_entity_poly.pdbx_strand_id
1 'polypeptide(L)'
;MKTFTRRSFLASSAALIAGASVPSRAQAPVPLTGIDWGGPLIEATRKISAADKNVDITWELHSGGAGTVLPKIKAAWPNPKYDIVACWNPVYVTMINEEWLEPLSPDELPNLRDVPREYLFTDKSGAIINVPRSLAGMFWGYRTDKAPVKVERIEQLFDSKLKGQICWPGPSINSNLQLLSLALSAGGNEQNMEPGWDLLKKLAKSGNIGRIAATETDFINSISTGETTVAFWNMSPWKKVSTNFPIKVLTRVPDEKGMKAFMYQDGWVVLKSSKQKKAA
;
A
#
# COMPACT_ATOMS: atom_id res chain seq x y z
N MET A 1 -89.99 10.73 18.04
CA MET A 1 -89.63 10.27 16.68
C MET A 1 -88.97 11.43 15.96
N LYS A 2 -87.63 11.50 15.98
CA LYS A 2 -86.85 12.62 15.41
C LYS A 2 -85.99 12.09 14.26
N THR A 3 -86.16 12.71 13.10
CA THR A 3 -85.58 12.40 11.80
C THR A 3 -84.10 12.73 11.75
N PHE A 4 -83.26 11.74 11.45
CA PHE A 4 -81.84 11.95 11.14
C PHE A 4 -81.69 12.43 9.69
N THR A 5 -81.10 13.60 9.49
CA THR A 5 -80.79 14.15 8.16
C THR A 5 -79.37 13.78 7.74
N ARG A 6 -79.19 13.51 6.43
CA ARG A 6 -77.97 13.02 5.76
C ARG A 6 -76.69 13.87 5.93
N ARG A 7 -76.70 14.93 6.74
CA ARG A 7 -75.54 15.79 7.01
C ARG A 7 -74.69 15.35 8.21
N SER A 8 -75.12 14.36 8.99
CA SER A 8 -74.33 13.81 10.11
C SER A 8 -73.32 12.73 9.70
N PHE A 9 -73.22 12.38 8.41
CA PHE A 9 -72.32 11.30 7.93
C PHE A 9 -70.92 11.79 7.50
N LEU A 10 -70.65 13.09 7.51
CA LEU A 10 -69.35 13.65 7.09
C LEU A 10 -68.48 14.17 8.26
N ALA A 11 -68.88 13.94 9.50
CA ALA A 11 -68.16 14.40 10.69
C ALA A 11 -67.48 13.25 11.46
N SER A 12 -67.00 12.21 10.78
CA SER A 12 -66.42 11.02 11.42
C SER A 12 -65.12 10.51 10.79
N SER A 13 -64.34 11.40 10.17
CA SER A 13 -63.04 11.05 9.56
C SER A 13 -61.85 11.84 10.14
N ALA A 14 -61.93 12.27 11.39
CA ALA A 14 -60.85 13.01 12.06
C ALA A 14 -60.48 12.37 13.40
N ALA A 15 -59.96 11.14 13.37
CA ALA A 15 -59.07 10.60 14.41
C ALA A 15 -58.55 9.22 13.97
N LEU A 16 -57.31 9.18 13.48
CA LEU A 16 -56.32 8.09 13.62
C LEU A 16 -55.11 8.41 12.72
N ILE A 17 -54.33 9.43 13.11
CA ILE A 17 -52.90 9.48 12.75
C ILE A 17 -52.14 9.25 14.05
N ALA A 18 -52.28 8.02 14.57
CA ALA A 18 -51.44 7.53 15.64
C ALA A 18 -50.16 6.96 15.01
N GLY A 19 -49.04 7.64 15.23
CA GLY A 19 -47.73 6.99 15.34
C GLY A 19 -47.19 6.23 14.13
N ALA A 20 -47.35 6.75 12.91
CA ALA A 20 -46.44 6.34 11.84
C ALA A 20 -45.04 6.90 12.16
N SER A 21 -44.25 6.15 12.92
CA SER A 21 -42.81 6.30 12.96
C SER A 21 -42.34 6.27 11.51
N VAL A 22 -41.99 7.43 10.96
CA VAL A 22 -41.28 7.50 9.68
C VAL A 22 -40.08 6.57 9.87
N PRO A 23 -39.98 5.44 9.14
CA PRO A 23 -38.81 4.61 9.25
C PRO A 23 -37.64 5.54 8.94
N SER A 24 -36.74 5.72 9.91
CA SER A 24 -35.49 6.43 9.70
C SER A 24 -34.90 5.82 8.43
N ARG A 25 -34.88 6.62 7.36
CA ARG A 25 -34.42 6.16 6.06
C ARG A 25 -32.95 5.86 6.31
N ALA A 26 -32.62 4.58 6.46
CA ALA A 26 -31.25 4.15 6.71
C ALA A 26 -30.39 4.86 5.67
N GLN A 27 -29.51 5.75 6.13
CA GLN A 27 -28.69 6.57 5.26
C GLN A 27 -27.86 5.61 4.42
N ALA A 28 -27.94 5.72 3.09
CA ALA A 28 -27.11 4.90 2.23
C ALA A 28 -25.63 5.17 2.59
N PRO A 29 -24.78 4.13 2.65
CA PRO A 29 -23.37 4.32 2.91
C PRO A 29 -22.76 5.31 1.92
N VAL A 30 -21.83 6.13 2.39
CA VAL A 30 -21.10 7.08 1.54
C VAL A 30 -20.16 6.27 0.63
N PRO A 31 -20.33 6.34 -0.70
CA PRO A 31 -19.45 5.60 -1.61
C PRO A 31 -18.09 6.28 -1.68
N LEU A 32 -17.03 5.49 -1.55
CA LEU A 32 -15.64 5.92 -1.67
C LEU A 32 -14.90 4.99 -2.63
N THR A 33 -13.87 5.52 -3.29
CA THR A 33 -12.94 4.70 -4.08
C THR A 33 -11.55 4.77 -3.46
N GLY A 34 -11.01 3.61 -3.11
CA GLY A 34 -9.67 3.47 -2.55
C GLY A 34 -8.75 2.68 -3.47
N ILE A 35 -7.44 2.88 -3.34
CA ILE A 35 -6.43 1.98 -3.92
C ILE A 35 -5.50 1.46 -2.82
N ASP A 36 -5.26 0.14 -2.79
CA ASP A 36 -4.40 -0.53 -1.80
C ASP A 36 -3.51 -1.61 -2.45
N TRP A 37 -2.61 -2.19 -1.65
CA TRP A 37 -1.74 -3.29 -2.04
C TRP A 37 -2.48 -4.61 -2.15
N GLY A 38 -2.08 -5.47 -3.08
CA GLY A 38 -2.61 -6.83 -3.18
C GLY A 38 -2.27 -7.74 -1.99
N GLY A 39 -2.67 -9.00 -2.10
CA GLY A 39 -2.30 -10.03 -1.13
C GLY A 39 -2.95 -9.84 0.24
N PRO A 40 -2.28 -10.23 1.34
CA PRO A 40 -2.85 -10.18 2.69
C PRO A 40 -3.26 -8.78 3.17
N LEU A 41 -2.67 -7.71 2.61
CA LEU A 41 -2.96 -6.34 3.02
C LEU A 41 -4.38 -5.93 2.61
N ILE A 42 -4.76 -6.07 1.34
CA ILE A 42 -6.12 -5.75 0.92
C ILE A 42 -7.17 -6.63 1.60
N GLU A 43 -6.86 -7.90 1.88
CA GLU A 43 -7.77 -8.80 2.61
C GLU A 43 -8.07 -8.25 4.01
N ALA A 44 -7.04 -7.79 4.73
CA ALA A 44 -7.18 -7.15 6.02
C ALA A 44 -7.93 -5.80 5.92
N THR A 45 -7.56 -4.94 4.96
CA THR A 45 -8.22 -3.65 4.73
C THR A 45 -9.71 -3.82 4.48
N ARG A 46 -10.11 -4.74 3.59
CA ARG A 46 -11.53 -5.01 3.29
C ARG A 46 -12.29 -5.49 4.52
N LYS A 47 -11.67 -6.34 5.35
CA LYS A 47 -12.30 -6.82 6.58
C LYS A 47 -12.52 -5.69 7.60
N ILE A 48 -11.54 -4.79 7.73
CA ILE A 48 -11.64 -3.62 8.62
C ILE A 48 -12.70 -2.65 8.10
N SER A 49 -12.66 -2.29 6.82
CA SER A 49 -13.60 -1.31 6.25
C SER A 49 -15.05 -1.83 6.23
N ALA A 50 -15.27 -3.13 6.06
CA ALA A 50 -16.62 -3.73 6.09
C ALA A 50 -17.29 -3.66 7.48
N ALA A 51 -16.55 -3.36 8.54
CA ALA A 51 -17.12 -3.16 9.88
C ALA A 51 -17.80 -1.79 10.02
N ASP A 52 -17.41 -0.80 9.20
CA ASP A 52 -18.06 0.50 9.16
C ASP A 52 -19.23 0.50 8.16
N LYS A 53 -20.45 0.64 8.68
CA LYS A 53 -21.67 0.62 7.86
C LYS A 53 -21.99 1.98 7.23
N ASN A 54 -21.26 3.03 7.59
CA ASN A 54 -21.51 4.39 7.10
C ASN A 54 -20.80 4.66 5.78
N VAL A 55 -19.84 3.82 5.39
CA VAL A 55 -19.05 3.95 4.17
C VAL A 55 -19.09 2.66 3.34
N ASP A 56 -19.01 2.80 2.03
CA ASP A 56 -18.85 1.68 1.10
C ASP A 56 -17.65 1.96 0.21
N ILE A 57 -16.54 1.26 0.46
CA ILE A 57 -15.26 1.53 -0.21
C ILE A 57 -15.01 0.50 -1.31
N THR A 58 -15.00 0.97 -2.56
CA THR A 58 -14.54 0.20 -3.70
C THR A 58 -13.01 0.27 -3.76
N TRP A 59 -12.36 -0.83 -3.36
CA TRP A 59 -10.90 -0.95 -3.41
C TRP A 59 -10.39 -1.50 -4.74
N GLU A 60 -9.54 -0.72 -5.39
CA GLU A 60 -8.68 -1.15 -6.50
C GLU A 60 -7.29 -1.57 -6.00
N LEU A 61 -6.59 -2.37 -6.81
CA LEU A 61 -5.23 -2.79 -6.51
C LEU A 61 -4.21 -1.94 -7.27
N HIS A 62 -3.07 -1.67 -6.63
CA HIS A 62 -1.90 -1.13 -7.31
C HIS A 62 -1.46 -2.01 -8.49
N SER A 63 -1.35 -1.39 -9.67
CA SER A 63 -0.85 -2.04 -10.89
C SER A 63 0.66 -1.86 -10.99
N GLY A 64 1.42 -2.75 -10.36
CA GLY A 64 2.87 -2.60 -10.19
C GLY A 64 3.20 -1.86 -8.89
N GLY A 65 4.32 -1.13 -8.86
CA GLY A 65 4.69 -0.38 -7.65
C GLY A 65 3.88 0.90 -7.45
N ALA A 66 3.92 1.39 -6.21
CA ALA A 66 3.19 2.56 -5.73
C ALA A 66 3.23 3.80 -6.64
N GLY A 67 4.41 4.12 -7.18
CA GLY A 67 4.62 5.32 -8.00
C GLY A 67 3.80 5.32 -9.30
N THR A 68 3.29 4.17 -9.73
CA THR A 68 2.44 4.07 -10.93
C THR A 68 1.08 4.74 -10.75
N VAL A 69 0.65 5.03 -9.51
CA VAL A 69 -0.59 5.78 -9.23
C VAL A 69 -0.45 7.27 -9.53
N LEU A 70 0.76 7.84 -9.36
CA LEU A 70 1.05 9.26 -9.53
C LEU A 70 0.66 9.79 -10.92
N PRO A 71 1.12 9.19 -12.05
CA PRO A 71 0.73 9.68 -13.37
C PRO A 71 -0.78 9.54 -13.64
N LYS A 72 -1.45 8.52 -13.07
CA LYS A 72 -2.90 8.35 -13.22
C LYS A 72 -3.66 9.47 -12.52
N ILE A 73 -3.24 9.84 -11.30
CA ILE A 73 -3.83 10.96 -10.56
C ILE A 73 -3.56 12.27 -11.30
N LYS A 74 -2.32 12.51 -11.72
CA LYS A 74 -1.93 13.74 -12.44
C LYS A 74 -2.73 13.94 -13.72
N ALA A 75 -2.89 12.89 -14.53
CA ALA A 75 -3.61 12.96 -15.79
C ALA A 75 -5.11 13.25 -15.62
N ALA A 76 -5.70 12.85 -14.49
CA ALA A 76 -7.11 13.08 -14.20
C ALA A 76 -7.37 14.32 -13.32
N TRP A 77 -6.32 15.05 -12.92
CA TRP A 77 -6.45 16.17 -12.00
C TRP A 77 -7.28 17.32 -12.60
N PRO A 78 -8.18 17.98 -11.83
CA PRO A 78 -8.43 17.86 -10.39
C PRO A 78 -9.53 16.83 -10.04
N ASN A 79 -9.90 15.93 -10.94
CA ASN A 79 -10.98 14.94 -10.74
C ASN A 79 -10.47 13.49 -10.87
N PRO A 80 -9.40 13.06 -10.15
CA PRO A 80 -9.05 11.65 -10.10
C PRO A 80 -10.19 10.87 -9.45
N LYS A 81 -10.34 9.61 -9.84
CA LYS A 81 -11.41 8.74 -9.31
C LYS A 81 -11.22 8.30 -7.86
N TYR A 82 -10.01 8.45 -7.30
CA TYR A 82 -9.68 7.95 -5.96
C TYR A 82 -9.99 9.02 -4.89
N ASP A 83 -10.53 8.58 -3.76
CA ASP A 83 -10.67 9.38 -2.56
C ASP A 83 -9.48 9.11 -1.61
N ILE A 84 -9.13 7.83 -1.45
CA ILE A 84 -8.09 7.35 -0.55
C ILE A 84 -7.01 6.63 -1.34
N VAL A 85 -5.75 6.91 -1.05
CA VAL A 85 -4.61 6.22 -1.67
C VAL A 85 -3.73 5.62 -0.57
N ALA A 86 -3.59 4.29 -0.56
CA ALA A 86 -2.53 3.65 0.19
C ALA A 86 -1.22 3.86 -0.56
N CYS A 87 -0.22 4.42 0.11
CA CYS A 87 1.12 4.56 -0.43
C CYS A 87 2.15 4.61 0.70
N TRP A 88 3.41 4.87 0.37
CA TRP A 88 4.52 4.85 1.32
C TRP A 88 5.42 6.06 1.07
N ASN A 89 6.37 6.29 1.98
CA ASN A 89 7.12 7.55 2.12
C ASN A 89 7.51 8.26 0.80
N PRO A 90 8.16 7.60 -0.19
CA PRO A 90 8.57 8.30 -1.42
C PRO A 90 7.39 8.88 -2.21
N VAL A 91 6.24 8.19 -2.19
CA VAL A 91 5.04 8.61 -2.92
C VAL A 91 4.30 9.73 -2.19
N TYR A 92 4.27 9.70 -0.84
CA TYR A 92 3.76 10.82 -0.05
C TYR A 92 4.46 12.11 -0.44
N VAL A 93 5.80 12.10 -0.45
CA VAL A 93 6.60 13.29 -0.74
C VAL A 93 6.25 13.88 -2.11
N THR A 94 6.05 13.04 -3.13
CA THR A 94 5.60 13.53 -4.44
C THR A 94 4.21 14.17 -4.36
N MET A 95 3.25 13.55 -3.70
CA MET A 95 1.89 14.08 -3.59
C MET A 95 1.81 15.36 -2.72
N ILE A 96 2.66 15.48 -1.69
CA ILE A 96 2.82 16.70 -0.89
C ILE A 96 3.34 17.83 -1.75
N ASN A 97 4.38 17.57 -2.55
CA ASN A 97 5.00 18.58 -3.42
C ASN A 97 4.06 19.08 -4.52
N GLU A 98 3.17 18.22 -5.01
CA GLU A 98 2.12 18.56 -5.97
C GLU A 98 0.86 19.11 -5.29
N GLU A 99 0.85 19.21 -3.95
CA GLU A 99 -0.22 19.78 -3.12
C GLU A 99 -1.58 19.05 -3.25
N TRP A 100 -1.55 17.75 -3.51
CA TRP A 100 -2.75 16.93 -3.76
C TRP A 100 -3.47 16.42 -2.51
N LEU A 101 -2.87 16.52 -1.32
CA LEU A 101 -3.31 15.80 -0.12
C LEU A 101 -4.09 16.66 0.86
N GLU A 102 -5.22 16.15 1.33
CA GLU A 102 -6.07 16.85 2.29
C GLU A 102 -5.37 16.96 3.65
N PRO A 103 -5.33 18.17 4.25
CA PRO A 103 -4.90 18.35 5.63
C PRO A 103 -5.79 17.55 6.59
N LEU A 104 -5.16 16.86 7.52
CA LEU A 104 -5.80 16.04 8.53
C LEU A 104 -5.70 16.72 9.89
N SER A 105 -6.79 16.67 10.65
CA SER A 105 -6.84 17.18 12.02
C SER A 105 -6.93 16.04 13.04
N PRO A 106 -6.11 16.04 14.10
CA PRO A 106 -6.32 15.13 15.24
C PRO A 106 -7.68 15.31 15.93
N ASP A 107 -8.36 16.45 15.75
CA ASP A 107 -9.72 16.64 16.28
C ASP A 107 -10.76 15.78 15.53
N GLU A 108 -10.56 15.57 14.23
CA GLU A 108 -11.41 14.72 13.38
C GLU A 108 -10.92 13.26 13.38
N LEU A 109 -9.60 13.04 13.49
CA LEU A 109 -8.93 11.74 13.51
C LEU A 109 -8.17 11.56 14.84
N PRO A 110 -8.85 11.28 15.96
CA PRO A 110 -8.25 11.30 17.29
C PRO A 110 -7.09 10.31 17.48
N ASN A 111 -7.10 9.19 16.76
CA ASN A 111 -6.02 8.20 16.80
C ASN A 111 -4.67 8.76 16.32
N LEU A 112 -4.64 9.88 15.57
CA LEU A 112 -3.39 10.53 15.17
C LEU A 112 -2.61 11.09 16.37
N ARG A 113 -3.27 11.35 17.51
CA ARG A 113 -2.59 11.83 18.73
C ARG A 113 -1.66 10.78 19.34
N ASP A 114 -1.95 9.50 19.10
CA ASP A 114 -1.16 8.38 19.63
C ASP A 114 0.01 8.00 18.70
N VAL A 115 0.11 8.64 17.53
CA VAL A 115 1.15 8.36 16.55
C VAL A 115 2.39 9.22 16.82
N PRO A 116 3.58 8.63 16.97
CA PRO A 116 4.83 9.39 17.10
C PRO A 116 5.05 10.35 15.94
N ARG A 117 5.54 11.57 16.25
CA ARG A 117 5.67 12.68 15.30
C ARG A 117 6.52 12.32 14.08
N GLU A 118 7.54 11.50 14.26
CA GLU A 118 8.44 11.03 13.21
C GLU A 118 7.74 10.23 12.08
N TYR A 119 6.52 9.76 12.33
CA TYR A 119 5.70 9.04 11.34
C TYR A 119 4.62 9.93 10.70
N LEU A 120 4.46 11.16 11.19
CA LEU A 120 3.53 12.13 10.65
C LEU A 120 4.26 13.01 9.63
N PHE A 121 3.84 12.89 8.37
CA PHE A 121 4.27 13.78 7.30
C PHE A 121 3.42 15.04 7.35
N THR A 122 4.06 16.18 7.06
CA THR A 122 3.39 17.47 7.01
C THR A 122 3.55 18.13 5.66
N ASP A 123 2.56 18.93 5.27
CA ASP A 123 2.71 19.85 4.15
C ASP A 123 3.53 21.09 4.51
N LYS A 124 3.63 22.04 3.57
CA LYS A 124 4.37 23.32 3.75
C LYS A 124 3.81 24.19 4.87
N SER A 125 2.54 24.02 5.26
CA SER A 125 1.92 24.75 6.36
C SER A 125 2.15 24.09 7.73
N GLY A 126 2.68 22.87 7.73
CA GLY A 126 2.85 22.07 8.93
C GLY A 126 1.64 21.20 9.29
N ALA A 127 0.60 21.17 8.44
CA ALA A 127 -0.56 20.32 8.66
C ALA A 127 -0.23 18.85 8.36
N ILE A 128 -0.77 17.92 9.15
CA ILE A 128 -0.61 16.47 8.93
C ILE A 128 -1.34 16.10 7.62
N ILE A 129 -0.75 15.24 6.80
CA ILE A 129 -1.34 14.86 5.49
C ILE A 129 -1.45 13.36 5.25
N ASN A 130 -1.00 12.54 6.20
CA ASN A 130 -1.03 11.09 6.10
C ASN A 130 -1.62 10.44 7.36
N VAL A 131 -2.20 9.26 7.17
CA VAL A 131 -2.63 8.35 8.22
C VAL A 131 -1.65 7.17 8.23
N PRO A 132 -0.66 7.14 9.14
CA PRO A 132 0.28 6.04 9.24
C PRO A 132 -0.43 4.74 9.62
N ARG A 133 -0.11 3.65 8.91
CA ARG A 133 -0.70 2.34 9.16
C ARG A 133 0.31 1.33 9.67
N SER A 134 1.51 1.33 9.10
CA SER A 134 2.53 0.34 9.46
C SER A 134 3.94 0.81 9.17
N LEU A 135 4.89 0.23 9.90
CA LEU A 135 6.30 0.25 9.57
C LEU A 135 6.69 -1.10 9.00
N ALA A 136 7.44 -1.07 7.92
CA ALA A 136 7.92 -2.25 7.25
C ALA A 136 9.35 -2.02 6.73
N GLY A 137 9.91 -3.05 6.12
CA GLY A 137 11.21 -2.92 5.48
C GLY A 137 11.27 -3.73 4.20
N MET A 138 12.18 -3.34 3.33
CA MET A 138 12.59 -4.04 2.12
C MET A 138 13.91 -4.76 2.40
N PHE A 139 13.95 -6.04 2.04
CA PHE A 139 15.04 -6.93 2.43
C PHE A 139 15.41 -7.86 1.29
N TRP A 140 16.72 -8.11 1.17
CA TRP A 140 17.21 -9.31 0.52
C TRP A 140 16.82 -10.55 1.34
N GLY A 141 16.55 -11.66 0.66
CA GLY A 141 16.29 -12.93 1.30
C GLY A 141 16.44 -14.09 0.33
N TYR A 142 16.47 -15.31 0.88
CA TYR A 142 16.60 -16.52 0.09
C TYR A 142 15.95 -17.76 0.74
N ARG A 143 15.64 -18.77 -0.08
CA ARG A 143 15.16 -20.11 0.32
C ARG A 143 16.32 -20.95 0.85
N THR A 144 16.34 -21.25 2.16
CA THR A 144 17.49 -21.94 2.76
C THR A 144 17.60 -23.41 2.40
N ASP A 145 16.51 -24.02 1.95
CA ASP A 145 16.43 -25.40 1.48
C ASP A 145 16.79 -25.58 0.00
N LYS A 146 16.69 -24.51 -0.82
CA LYS A 146 16.82 -24.61 -2.28
C LYS A 146 17.91 -23.73 -2.88
N ALA A 147 18.27 -22.60 -2.24
CA ALA A 147 19.31 -21.74 -2.77
C ALA A 147 20.65 -22.49 -2.82
N PRO A 148 21.35 -22.48 -3.96
CA PRO A 148 22.56 -23.29 -4.13
C PRO A 148 23.76 -22.73 -3.34
N VAL A 149 23.66 -21.48 -2.90
CA VAL A 149 24.62 -20.80 -2.03
C VAL A 149 23.86 -19.88 -1.07
N LYS A 150 24.51 -19.54 0.05
CA LYS A 150 24.02 -18.49 0.95
C LYS A 150 24.26 -17.12 0.31
N VAL A 151 23.25 -16.26 0.35
CA VAL A 151 23.34 -14.88 -0.13
C VAL A 151 23.04 -13.95 1.03
N GLU A 152 24.10 -13.35 1.57
CA GLU A 152 24.13 -12.47 2.73
C GLU A 152 24.87 -11.15 2.45
N ARG A 153 25.51 -11.04 1.28
CA ARG A 153 26.26 -9.88 0.78
C ARG A 153 26.11 -9.74 -0.74
N ILE A 154 26.26 -8.53 -1.27
CA ILE A 154 26.00 -8.22 -2.68
C ILE A 154 26.92 -9.01 -3.63
N GLU A 155 28.16 -9.25 -3.24
CA GLU A 155 29.13 -10.00 -4.05
C GLU A 155 28.67 -11.43 -4.33
N GLN A 156 27.91 -12.02 -3.41
CA GLN A 156 27.40 -13.39 -3.56
C GLN A 156 26.29 -13.49 -4.61
N LEU A 157 25.65 -12.38 -5.00
CA LEU A 157 24.71 -12.37 -6.12
C LEU A 157 25.37 -12.76 -7.44
N PHE A 158 26.71 -12.68 -7.53
CA PHE A 158 27.50 -13.00 -8.71
C PHE A 158 28.07 -14.43 -8.71
N ASP A 159 27.75 -15.26 -7.70
CA ASP A 159 28.16 -16.66 -7.68
C ASP A 159 27.56 -17.39 -8.90
N SER A 160 28.38 -18.11 -9.66
CA SER A 160 27.96 -18.79 -10.89
C SER A 160 26.93 -19.89 -10.64
N LYS A 161 26.82 -20.39 -9.40
CA LYS A 161 25.79 -21.35 -9.00
C LYS A 161 24.40 -20.71 -8.94
N LEU A 162 24.29 -19.38 -8.89
CA LEU A 162 23.02 -18.66 -8.90
C LEU A 162 22.43 -18.45 -10.30
N LYS A 163 22.92 -19.13 -11.34
CA LYS A 163 22.38 -19.00 -12.70
C LYS A 163 20.87 -19.25 -12.72
N GLY A 164 20.11 -18.24 -13.15
CA GLY A 164 18.64 -18.25 -13.16
C GLY A 164 17.96 -18.25 -11.78
N GLN A 165 18.68 -18.04 -10.67
CA GLN A 165 18.14 -18.20 -9.31
C GLN A 165 17.61 -16.90 -8.70
N ILE A 166 17.85 -15.74 -9.31
CA ILE A 166 17.43 -14.45 -8.76
C ILE A 166 16.11 -14.02 -9.38
N CYS A 167 15.10 -13.80 -8.53
CA CYS A 167 13.91 -13.02 -8.88
C CYS A 167 14.18 -11.55 -8.58
N TRP A 168 14.36 -10.78 -9.64
CA TRP A 168 14.66 -9.37 -9.59
C TRP A 168 13.37 -8.53 -9.67
N PRO A 169 13.13 -7.58 -8.77
CA PRO A 169 11.98 -6.70 -8.89
C PRO A 169 12.11 -5.77 -10.10
N GLY A 170 11.02 -5.60 -10.85
CA GLY A 170 10.98 -4.66 -11.97
C GLY A 170 11.23 -3.22 -11.53
N PRO A 171 11.58 -2.30 -12.46
CA PRO A 171 11.98 -0.93 -12.12
C PRO A 171 10.93 -0.10 -11.36
N SER A 172 9.64 -0.41 -11.53
CA SER A 172 8.56 0.26 -10.81
C SER A 172 8.38 -0.26 -9.38
N ILE A 173 8.94 -1.43 -9.06
CA ILE A 173 8.74 -2.13 -7.79
C ILE A 173 9.75 -1.64 -6.75
N ASN A 174 9.28 -1.52 -5.50
CA ASN A 174 10.07 -1.14 -4.34
C ASN A 174 10.82 0.19 -4.52
N SER A 175 10.32 1.12 -5.35
CA SER A 175 11.02 2.35 -5.74
C SER A 175 12.46 2.11 -6.20
N ASN A 176 12.71 0.94 -6.81
CA ASN A 176 14.01 0.49 -7.28
C ASN A 176 15.10 0.43 -6.18
N LEU A 177 14.72 0.23 -4.91
CA LEU A 177 15.66 0.14 -3.78
C LEU A 177 16.65 -1.03 -3.90
N GLN A 178 16.33 -2.07 -4.67
CA GLN A 178 17.27 -3.13 -5.05
C GLN A 178 18.47 -2.60 -5.83
N LEU A 179 18.28 -1.58 -6.68
CA LEU A 179 19.38 -0.92 -7.38
C LEU A 179 20.16 -0.01 -6.43
N LEU A 180 19.49 0.68 -5.51
CA LEU A 180 20.17 1.47 -4.48
C LEU A 180 21.03 0.56 -3.59
N SER A 181 20.55 -0.65 -3.28
CA SER A 181 21.32 -1.66 -2.57
C SER A 181 22.62 -2.03 -3.30
N LEU A 182 22.61 -2.12 -4.64
CA LEU A 182 23.82 -2.31 -5.44
C LEU A 182 24.72 -1.06 -5.37
N ALA A 183 24.16 0.12 -5.58
CA ALA A 183 24.91 1.38 -5.55
C ALA A 183 25.67 1.56 -4.23
N LEU A 184 25.00 1.37 -3.09
CA LEU A 184 25.61 1.46 -1.76
C LEU A 184 26.77 0.49 -1.57
N SER A 185 26.69 -0.72 -2.13
CA SER A 185 27.79 -1.70 -2.04
C SER A 185 29.00 -1.35 -2.90
N ALA A 186 28.80 -0.50 -3.91
CA ALA A 186 29.82 -0.09 -4.87
C ALA A 186 30.30 1.36 -4.64
N GLY A 187 30.04 1.93 -3.45
CA GLY A 187 30.45 3.30 -3.11
C GLY A 187 29.58 4.41 -3.69
N GLY A 188 28.45 4.06 -4.30
CA GLY A 188 27.38 4.99 -4.69
C GLY A 188 26.39 5.26 -3.55
N ASN A 189 25.34 6.01 -3.86
CA ASN A 189 24.26 6.36 -2.93
C ASN A 189 23.02 6.83 -3.73
N GLU A 190 21.99 7.33 -3.04
CA GLU A 190 20.74 7.80 -3.66
C GLU A 190 20.89 9.01 -4.60
N GLN A 191 22.03 9.71 -4.54
CA GLN A 191 22.38 10.83 -5.41
C GLN A 191 23.39 10.44 -6.50
N ASN A 192 24.06 9.30 -6.36
CA ASN A 192 25.02 8.75 -7.31
C ASN A 192 24.78 7.24 -7.52
N MET A 193 23.89 6.94 -8.47
CA MET A 193 23.43 5.58 -8.75
C MET A 193 24.28 4.82 -9.79
N GLU A 194 25.21 5.48 -10.48
CA GLU A 194 26.03 4.88 -11.55
C GLU A 194 26.76 3.59 -11.13
N PRO A 195 27.38 3.51 -9.94
CA PRO A 195 28.00 2.26 -9.49
C PRO A 195 27.01 1.09 -9.38
N GLY A 196 25.76 1.39 -9.00
CA GLY A 196 24.68 0.41 -8.93
C GLY A 196 24.27 -0.08 -10.31
N TRP A 197 24.16 0.81 -11.29
CA TRP A 197 23.85 0.46 -12.68
C TRP A 197 24.93 -0.43 -13.28
N ASP A 198 26.21 -0.15 -13.01
CA ASP A 198 27.31 -0.98 -13.51
C ASP A 198 27.33 -2.37 -12.89
N LEU A 199 27.02 -2.50 -11.60
CA LEU A 199 26.80 -3.80 -10.98
C LEU A 199 25.60 -4.52 -11.56
N LEU A 200 24.48 -3.84 -11.80
CA LEU A 200 23.29 -4.45 -12.38
C LEU A 200 23.56 -4.97 -13.80
N LYS A 201 24.29 -4.21 -14.64
CA LYS A 201 24.72 -4.67 -15.98
C LYS A 201 25.56 -5.95 -15.88
N LYS A 202 26.49 -6.01 -14.93
CA LYS A 202 27.31 -7.22 -14.68
C LYS A 202 26.44 -8.39 -14.21
N LEU A 203 25.49 -8.13 -13.30
CA LEU A 203 24.61 -9.16 -12.75
C LEU A 203 23.68 -9.72 -13.84
N ALA A 204 23.11 -8.87 -14.69
CA ALA A 204 22.32 -9.29 -15.83
C ALA A 204 23.16 -10.15 -16.81
N LYS A 205 24.39 -9.74 -17.13
CA LYS A 205 25.31 -10.50 -18.00
C LYS A 205 25.73 -11.85 -17.42
N SER A 206 25.75 -12.01 -16.09
CA SER A 206 26.08 -13.29 -15.44
C SER A 206 25.04 -14.39 -15.73
N GLY A 207 23.81 -14.01 -16.08
CA GLY A 207 22.68 -14.94 -16.23
C GLY A 207 22.06 -15.37 -14.90
N ASN A 208 22.44 -14.75 -13.76
CA ASN A 208 21.89 -15.09 -12.45
C ASN A 208 20.45 -14.59 -12.24
N ILE A 209 20.03 -13.55 -12.97
CA ILE A 209 18.64 -13.08 -12.98
C ILE A 209 17.79 -14.05 -13.83
N GLY A 210 16.95 -14.84 -13.17
CA GLY A 210 16.04 -15.80 -13.81
C GLY A 210 14.65 -15.23 -14.10
N ARG A 211 14.19 -14.28 -13.27
CA ARG A 211 12.87 -13.65 -13.42
C ARG A 211 12.92 -12.16 -13.12
N ILE A 212 12.18 -11.37 -13.89
CA ILE A 212 11.81 -10.00 -13.53
C ILE A 212 10.36 -10.00 -13.02
N ALA A 213 10.14 -9.72 -11.73
CA ALA A 213 8.80 -9.69 -11.14
C ALA A 213 8.17 -8.30 -11.26
N ALA A 214 6.96 -8.23 -11.81
CA ALA A 214 6.21 -6.99 -11.98
C ALA A 214 5.18 -6.76 -10.86
N THR A 215 4.88 -7.80 -10.08
CA THR A 215 3.87 -7.77 -9.01
C THR A 215 4.33 -8.58 -7.79
N GLU A 216 3.66 -8.36 -6.66
CA GLU A 216 3.83 -9.19 -5.45
C GLU A 216 3.51 -10.67 -5.72
N THR A 217 2.49 -10.95 -6.53
CA THR A 217 2.10 -12.31 -6.92
C THR A 217 3.20 -13.01 -7.74
N ASP A 218 3.90 -12.28 -8.62
CA ASP A 218 5.03 -12.83 -9.38
C ASP A 218 6.14 -13.34 -8.45
N PHE A 219 6.50 -12.53 -7.46
CA PHE A 219 7.47 -12.91 -6.44
C PHE A 219 7.00 -14.15 -5.67
N ILE A 220 5.76 -14.15 -5.16
CA ILE A 220 5.24 -15.22 -4.31
C ILE A 220 5.29 -16.54 -5.08
N ASN A 221 4.81 -16.54 -6.33
CA ASN A 221 4.79 -17.73 -7.17
C ASN A 221 6.21 -18.22 -7.50
N SER A 222 7.12 -17.32 -7.86
CA SER A 222 8.49 -17.69 -8.25
C SER A 222 9.27 -18.32 -7.10
N ILE A 223 9.23 -17.70 -5.91
CA ILE A 223 9.97 -18.19 -4.74
C ILE A 223 9.30 -19.42 -4.12
N SER A 224 7.96 -19.52 -4.14
CA SER A 224 7.24 -20.69 -3.60
C SER A 224 7.48 -21.94 -4.42
N THR A 225 7.38 -21.85 -5.75
CA THR A 225 7.71 -22.96 -6.67
C THR A 225 9.22 -23.24 -6.69
N GLY A 226 10.02 -22.27 -6.27
CA GLY A 226 11.46 -22.29 -6.33
C GLY A 226 11.99 -22.24 -7.77
N GLU A 227 11.23 -21.66 -8.70
CA GLU A 227 11.72 -21.19 -10.00
C GLU A 227 12.97 -20.32 -9.78
N THR A 228 12.89 -19.44 -8.79
CA THR A 228 14.00 -18.66 -8.24
C THR A 228 14.09 -18.88 -6.74
N THR A 229 15.21 -18.53 -6.13
CA THR A 229 15.49 -18.80 -4.71
C THR A 229 16.01 -17.59 -3.94
N VAL A 230 16.38 -16.50 -4.63
CA VAL A 230 16.93 -15.27 -4.05
C VAL A 230 16.16 -14.07 -4.58
N ALA A 231 15.83 -13.10 -3.74
CA ALA A 231 15.11 -11.90 -4.15
C ALA A 231 15.28 -10.74 -3.16
N PHE A 232 14.81 -9.56 -3.56
CA PHE A 232 14.69 -8.36 -2.73
C PHE A 232 13.23 -7.91 -2.68
N TRP A 233 12.59 -7.92 -1.51
CA TRP A 233 11.17 -7.55 -1.37
C TRP A 233 10.81 -7.10 0.04
N ASN A 234 9.60 -6.54 0.20
CA ASN A 234 9.08 -6.25 1.53
C ASN A 234 8.73 -7.53 2.32
N MET A 235 8.47 -7.37 3.62
CA MET A 235 8.25 -8.50 4.54
C MET A 235 6.98 -9.30 4.27
N SER A 236 5.92 -8.72 3.68
CA SER A 236 4.62 -9.42 3.52
C SER A 236 4.72 -10.67 2.63
N PRO A 237 5.30 -10.62 1.41
CA PRO A 237 5.50 -11.77 0.55
C PRO A 237 6.51 -12.76 1.11
N TRP A 238 7.57 -12.28 1.76
CA TRP A 238 8.49 -13.16 2.49
C TRP A 238 7.74 -13.95 3.56
N LYS A 239 6.87 -13.29 4.34
CA LYS A 239 6.05 -13.95 5.35
C LYS A 239 5.12 -14.98 4.71
N LYS A 240 4.50 -14.66 3.57
CA LYS A 240 3.64 -15.59 2.83
C LYS A 240 4.40 -16.84 2.35
N VAL A 241 5.60 -16.69 1.80
CA VAL A 241 6.46 -17.83 1.41
C VAL A 241 6.87 -18.64 2.65
N SER A 242 7.22 -17.96 3.75
CA SER A 242 7.72 -18.59 4.98
C SER A 242 6.72 -19.53 5.66
N THR A 243 5.43 -19.45 5.33
CA THR A 243 4.42 -20.35 5.92
C THR A 243 4.62 -21.80 5.48
N ASN A 244 5.17 -22.00 4.28
CA ASN A 244 5.31 -23.32 3.68
C ASN A 244 6.77 -23.73 3.45
N PHE A 245 7.70 -22.77 3.47
CA PHE A 245 9.08 -23.02 3.10
C PHE A 245 10.07 -22.30 4.02
N PRO A 246 11.23 -22.92 4.33
CA PRO A 246 12.23 -22.28 5.15
C PRO A 246 12.95 -21.19 4.33
N ILE A 247 12.95 -19.98 4.86
CA ILE A 247 13.59 -18.81 4.25
C ILE A 247 14.51 -18.12 5.27
N LYS A 248 15.50 -17.40 4.76
CA LYS A 248 16.25 -16.41 5.52
C LYS A 248 16.03 -15.04 4.90
N VAL A 249 15.36 -14.16 5.65
CA VAL A 249 15.25 -12.74 5.31
C VAL A 249 16.33 -11.97 6.04
N LEU A 250 17.10 -11.17 5.33
CA LEU A 250 18.25 -10.43 5.87
C LEU A 250 17.78 -9.13 6.50
N THR A 251 17.11 -9.24 7.64
CA THR A 251 16.55 -8.10 8.38
C THR A 251 17.58 -7.33 9.21
N ARG A 252 18.83 -7.82 9.27
CA ARG A 252 19.92 -7.21 10.02
C ARG A 252 21.12 -6.99 9.10
N VAL A 253 21.77 -5.84 9.28
CA VAL A 253 23.02 -5.48 8.61
C VAL A 253 24.14 -5.73 9.62
N PRO A 254 24.82 -6.90 9.61
CA PRO A 254 25.78 -7.26 10.66
C PRO A 254 27.04 -6.40 10.64
N ASP A 255 27.41 -5.87 9.47
CA ASP A 255 28.55 -4.99 9.27
C ASP A 255 28.31 -4.09 8.04
N GLU A 256 29.24 -3.18 7.76
CA GLU A 256 29.15 -2.23 6.65
C GLU A 256 28.98 -2.91 5.26
N LYS A 257 29.43 -4.15 5.11
CA LYS A 257 29.36 -4.96 3.88
C LYS A 257 28.15 -5.92 3.86
N GLY A 258 27.30 -5.89 4.88
CA GLY A 258 26.06 -6.67 4.92
C GLY A 258 25.01 -6.11 3.96
N MET A 259 24.09 -6.97 3.51
CA MET A 259 22.94 -6.55 2.69
C MET A 259 22.12 -5.47 3.42
N LYS A 260 21.98 -4.30 2.80
CA LYS A 260 21.25 -3.18 3.40
C LYS A 260 19.75 -3.48 3.45
N ALA A 261 19.14 -3.12 4.59
CA ALA A 261 17.70 -3.12 4.77
C ALA A 261 17.18 -1.69 4.64
N PHE A 262 16.02 -1.51 4.01
CA PHE A 262 15.40 -0.19 3.83
C PHE A 262 14.07 -0.16 4.56
N MET A 263 14.03 0.57 5.66
CA MET A 263 12.81 0.77 6.42
C MET A 263 11.93 1.81 5.73
N TYR A 264 10.62 1.56 5.74
CA TYR A 264 9.64 2.50 5.23
C TYR A 264 8.39 2.47 6.09
N GLN A 265 7.64 3.55 5.99
CA GLN A 265 6.30 3.62 6.52
C GLN A 265 5.29 3.53 5.37
N ASP A 266 4.20 2.83 5.64
CA ASP A 266 3.04 2.68 4.78
C ASP A 266 1.79 3.18 5.52
N GLY A 267 0.79 3.58 4.76
CA GLY A 267 -0.39 4.27 5.28
C GLY A 267 -1.20 4.91 4.16
N TRP A 268 -2.24 5.62 4.56
CA TRP A 268 -3.18 6.24 3.63
C TRP A 268 -3.01 7.74 3.56
N VAL A 269 -3.41 8.30 2.42
CA VAL A 269 -3.63 9.73 2.23
C VAL A 269 -5.00 9.95 1.61
N VAL A 270 -5.63 11.06 1.98
CA VAL A 270 -6.90 11.51 1.40
C VAL A 270 -6.60 12.56 0.34
N LEU A 271 -7.18 12.44 -0.85
CA LEU A 271 -6.98 13.43 -1.92
C LEU A 271 -7.84 14.67 -1.67
N LYS A 272 -7.27 15.88 -1.83
CA LYS A 272 -7.99 17.16 -1.78
C LYS A 272 -9.16 17.24 -2.77
N SER A 273 -9.08 16.48 -3.86
CA SER A 273 -10.12 16.38 -4.88
C SER A 273 -11.32 15.52 -4.48
N SER A 274 -11.21 14.74 -3.39
CA SER A 274 -12.34 13.94 -2.90
C SER A 274 -13.53 14.84 -2.60
N LYS A 275 -14.71 14.40 -3.03
CA LYS A 275 -15.98 15.04 -2.68
C LYS A 275 -16.52 14.59 -1.32
N GLN A 276 -15.88 13.59 -0.71
CA GLN A 276 -16.33 12.89 0.50
C GLN A 276 -15.25 12.85 1.58
N LYS A 277 -14.42 13.89 1.70
CA LYS A 277 -13.24 13.97 2.57
C LYS A 277 -13.45 13.60 4.04
N LYS A 278 -14.65 13.84 4.58
CA LYS A 278 -14.98 13.49 5.97
C LYS A 278 -15.26 12.01 6.17
N ALA A 279 -15.75 11.36 5.12
CA ALA A 279 -15.99 9.92 5.13
C ALA A 279 -14.71 9.14 4.76
N ALA A 280 -13.86 9.74 3.91
CA ALA A 280 -12.55 9.23 3.51
C ALA A 280 -11.53 9.31 4.65
#